data_AF-A0A0R1F042-F1
#
_entry.id   AF-A0A0R1F042-F1
#
_cell.length_a   1.000
_cell.length_b   1.000
_cell.length_c   1.000
_cell.angle_alpha   90.00
_cell.angle_beta   90.00
_cell.angle_gamma   90.00
#
_symmetry.space_group_name_H-M   'P 1'
#
loop_
_entity.id
_entity.type
_entity.pdbx_description
1 polymer ?
#
loop_
_entity_poly.entity_id
_entity_poly.type
_entity_poly.pdbx_seq_one_letter_code
_entity_poly.pdbx_strand_id
1 'polypeptide(L)'
;MPVDERLLAKRTQTLVAAIEQGVMTYALQTLPSGEQGLAYEVDGLGHARLMDDANVPSLLSLPFLGAIAADDPLYLTTKAFVLSPQNPYYYEGKMLSGIGSEHTPPEYVWPIAVAMEGLVATTAADKMAKLLLLVATTGGTGQCHEGVQKDDPTQYTRTWFSWANMTFCQLALDVIQQQEQEGLR
;
A
#
# COMPACT_ATOMS: atom_id res chain seq x y z
N MET A 1 33.13 -22.77 -1.98
CA MET A 1 33.03 -22.99 -3.44
C MET A 1 32.29 -21.80 -4.03
N PRO A 2 32.72 -21.24 -5.17
CA PRO A 2 31.95 -20.20 -5.84
C PRO A 2 30.57 -20.75 -6.22
N VAL A 3 29.54 -19.93 -6.09
CA VAL A 3 28.17 -20.27 -6.45
C VAL A 3 28.10 -20.47 -7.97
N ASP A 4 27.52 -21.58 -8.42
CA ASP A 4 27.18 -21.74 -9.84
C ASP A 4 25.98 -20.83 -10.15
N GLU A 5 26.27 -19.68 -10.75
CA GLU A 5 25.29 -18.65 -11.09
C GLU A 5 24.18 -19.17 -12.02
N ARG A 6 24.50 -20.10 -12.93
CA ARG A 6 23.51 -20.69 -13.84
C ARG A 6 22.56 -21.61 -13.10
N LEU A 7 23.09 -22.42 -12.19
CA LEU A 7 22.28 -23.28 -11.33
C LEU A 7 21.41 -22.45 -10.38
N LEU A 8 21.96 -21.37 -9.81
CA LEU A 8 21.20 -20.44 -8.98
C LEU A 8 20.05 -19.80 -9.77
N ALA A 9 20.33 -19.25 -10.95
CA ALA A 9 19.32 -18.63 -11.80
C ALA A 9 18.17 -19.61 -12.14
N LYS A 10 18.50 -20.85 -12.53
CA LYS A 10 17.49 -21.88 -12.83
C LYS A 10 16.63 -22.23 -11.61
N ARG A 11 17.24 -22.34 -10.43
CA ARG A 11 16.52 -22.62 -9.17
C ARG A 11 15.60 -21.46 -8.80
N THR A 12 16.07 -20.22 -8.95
CA THR A 12 15.25 -19.02 -8.70
C THR A 12 14.06 -18.96 -9.64
N GLN A 13 14.26 -19.16 -10.95
CA GLN A 13 13.16 -19.17 -11.93
C GLN A 13 12.12 -20.25 -11.63
N THR A 14 12.57 -21.44 -11.21
CA THR A 14 11.65 -22.53 -10.83
C THR A 14 10.82 -22.15 -9.59
N LEU A 15 11.45 -21.53 -8.60
CA LEU A 15 10.77 -21.08 -7.39
C LEU A 15 9.77 -19.95 -7.68
N VAL A 16 10.16 -18.97 -8.49
CA VAL A 16 9.28 -17.85 -8.89
C VAL A 16 8.04 -18.39 -9.59
N ALA A 17 8.20 -19.24 -10.60
CA ALA A 17 7.05 -19.81 -11.32
C ALA A 17 6.10 -20.62 -10.42
N ALA A 18 6.66 -21.35 -9.43
CA ALA A 18 5.85 -22.08 -8.47
C ALA A 18 5.07 -21.15 -7.52
N ILE A 19 5.70 -20.05 -7.07
CA ILE A 19 5.05 -19.04 -6.22
C ILE A 19 3.96 -18.32 -7.00
N GLU A 20 4.23 -17.86 -8.22
CA GLU A 20 3.25 -17.20 -9.09
C GLU A 20 2.04 -18.11 -9.35
N GLN A 21 2.27 -19.38 -9.67
CA GLN A 21 1.20 -20.35 -9.83
C GLN A 21 0.38 -20.52 -8.54
N GLY A 22 1.04 -20.56 -7.39
CA GLY A 22 0.38 -20.62 -6.08
C GLY A 22 -0.50 -19.40 -5.82
N VAL A 23 0.03 -18.18 -6.04
CA VAL A 23 -0.73 -16.93 -5.92
C VAL A 23 -1.96 -16.96 -6.83
N MET A 24 -1.78 -17.32 -8.11
CA MET A 24 -2.89 -17.36 -9.06
C MET A 24 -3.94 -18.43 -8.74
N THR A 25 -3.57 -19.48 -8.00
CA THR A 25 -4.46 -20.58 -7.66
C THR A 25 -5.23 -20.32 -6.36
N TYR A 26 -4.56 -19.72 -5.37
CA TYR A 26 -5.08 -19.63 -4.02
C TYR A 26 -5.46 -18.20 -3.61
N ALA A 27 -4.73 -17.17 -4.07
CA ALA A 27 -4.94 -15.79 -3.62
C ALA A 27 -6.08 -15.08 -4.36
N LEU A 28 -6.50 -15.55 -5.54
CA LEU A 28 -7.68 -15.01 -6.22
C LEU A 28 -8.94 -15.44 -5.48
N GLN A 29 -9.68 -14.45 -5.00
CA GLN A 29 -10.91 -14.64 -4.23
C GLN A 29 -12.01 -13.74 -4.77
N THR A 30 -13.26 -14.15 -4.54
CA THR A 30 -14.42 -13.28 -4.73
C THR A 30 -14.47 -12.29 -3.58
N LEU A 31 -14.26 -11.01 -3.88
CA LEU A 31 -14.36 -9.91 -2.94
C LEU A 31 -15.84 -9.66 -2.57
N PRO A 32 -16.13 -8.90 -1.49
CA PRO A 32 -17.53 -8.66 -1.10
C PRO A 32 -18.34 -7.88 -2.14
N SER A 33 -17.69 -7.21 -3.11
CA SER A 33 -18.36 -6.63 -4.29
C SER A 33 -18.91 -7.68 -5.26
N GLY A 34 -18.46 -8.93 -5.17
CA GLY A 34 -18.74 -10.00 -6.13
C GLY A 34 -17.70 -10.14 -7.24
N GLU A 35 -16.73 -9.23 -7.32
CA GLU A 35 -15.67 -9.25 -8.32
C GLU A 35 -14.46 -10.07 -7.85
N GLN A 36 -13.57 -10.44 -8.77
CA GLN A 36 -12.32 -11.12 -8.43
C GLN A 36 -11.27 -10.12 -7.94
N GLY A 37 -10.61 -10.45 -6.84
CA GLY A 37 -9.49 -9.68 -6.30
C GLY A 37 -8.54 -10.57 -5.53
N LEU A 38 -7.50 -9.96 -4.95
CA LEU A 38 -6.51 -10.66 -4.15
C LEU A 38 -6.92 -10.69 -2.67
N ALA A 39 -6.81 -11.85 -2.04
CA ALA A 39 -6.83 -11.98 -0.59
C ALA A 39 -5.49 -11.56 0.02
N TYR A 40 -5.55 -11.08 1.26
CA TYR A 40 -4.36 -10.72 2.03
C TYR A 40 -3.60 -11.95 2.49
N GLU A 41 -4.33 -12.94 3.04
CA GLU A 41 -3.79 -14.22 3.51
C GLU A 41 -4.65 -15.37 3.00
N VAL A 42 -4.01 -16.51 2.71
CA VAL A 42 -4.67 -17.77 2.33
C VAL A 42 -3.92 -18.94 2.94
N ASP A 43 -4.64 -20.02 3.27
CA ASP A 43 -4.05 -21.22 3.89
C ASP A 43 -3.87 -22.40 2.93
N GLY A 44 -4.37 -22.30 1.70
CA GLY A 44 -4.36 -23.37 0.69
C GLY A 44 -5.40 -24.48 0.93
N LEU A 45 -6.21 -24.37 1.98
CA LEU A 45 -7.30 -25.29 2.33
C LEU A 45 -8.69 -24.71 2.00
N GLY A 46 -8.73 -23.48 1.49
CA GLY A 46 -9.94 -22.78 1.06
C GLY A 46 -10.35 -21.63 1.98
N HIS A 47 -9.57 -21.33 3.02
CA HIS A 47 -9.79 -20.12 3.82
C HIS A 47 -8.96 -18.96 3.29
N ALA A 48 -9.54 -17.77 3.35
CA ALA A 48 -8.92 -16.52 2.94
C ALA A 48 -9.27 -15.38 3.90
N ARG A 49 -8.31 -14.50 4.16
CA ARG A 49 -8.51 -13.24 4.89
C ARG A 49 -8.59 -12.10 3.89
N LEU A 50 -9.75 -11.45 3.83
CA LEU A 50 -9.98 -10.29 2.96
C LEU A 50 -9.79 -9.01 3.78
N MET A 51 -8.66 -8.33 3.57
CA MET A 51 -8.29 -7.08 4.21
C MET A 51 -7.10 -6.46 3.46
N ASP A 52 -6.56 -5.36 3.97
CA ASP A 52 -5.18 -4.97 3.75
C ASP A 52 -4.63 -4.31 5.01
N ASP A 53 -3.31 -4.26 5.12
CA ASP A 53 -2.59 -3.62 6.22
C ASP A 53 -1.72 -2.48 5.68
N ALA A 54 -1.47 -1.46 6.51
CA ALA A 54 -0.66 -0.32 6.15
C ALA A 54 0.81 -0.63 5.86
N ASN A 55 1.38 -1.68 6.47
CA ASN A 55 2.78 -2.03 6.29
C ASN A 55 3.07 -2.56 4.88
N VAL A 56 4.20 -2.14 4.30
CA VAL A 56 4.70 -2.67 3.02
C VAL A 56 5.57 -3.91 3.29
N PRO A 57 5.35 -5.06 2.62
CA PRO A 57 4.43 -5.30 1.51
C PRO A 57 2.95 -5.43 1.94
N SER A 58 2.08 -4.69 1.24
CA SER A 58 0.62 -4.72 1.30
C SER A 58 0.01 -4.93 -0.09
N LEU A 59 -1.29 -5.27 -0.17
CA LEU A 59 -2.01 -5.38 -1.44
C LEU A 59 -2.01 -4.05 -2.20
N LEU A 60 -2.17 -2.93 -1.50
CA LEU A 60 -2.05 -1.58 -2.06
C LEU A 60 -0.67 -1.32 -2.68
N SER A 61 0.40 -1.87 -2.09
CA SER A 61 1.78 -1.60 -2.53
C SER A 61 2.27 -2.47 -3.68
N LEU A 62 1.48 -3.42 -4.18
CA LEU A 62 1.93 -4.39 -5.19
C LEU A 62 2.54 -3.73 -6.45
N PRO A 63 1.98 -2.65 -7.01
CA PRO A 63 2.62 -1.98 -8.15
C PRO A 63 3.92 -1.27 -7.79
N PHE A 64 4.01 -0.68 -6.59
CA PHE A 64 5.23 -0.06 -6.11
C PHE A 64 6.38 -1.08 -6.00
N LEU A 65 6.06 -2.33 -5.65
CA LEU A 65 7.01 -3.45 -5.58
C LEU A 65 7.32 -4.08 -6.95
N GLY A 66 6.65 -3.64 -8.01
CA GLY A 66 6.78 -4.23 -9.34
C GLY A 66 6.16 -5.62 -9.47
N ALA A 67 5.25 -6.00 -8.57
CA ALA A 67 4.62 -7.32 -8.56
C ALA A 67 3.41 -7.42 -9.51
N ILE A 68 2.71 -6.31 -9.75
CA ILE A 68 1.57 -6.21 -10.67
C ILE A 68 1.53 -4.82 -11.29
N ALA A 69 1.02 -4.67 -12.51
CA ALA A 69 0.90 -3.35 -13.11
C ALA A 69 -0.15 -2.49 -12.38
N ALA A 70 0.08 -1.18 -12.30
CA ALA A 70 -0.83 -0.26 -11.58
C ALA A 70 -2.20 -0.10 -12.26
N ASP A 71 -2.31 -0.47 -13.54
CA ASP A 71 -3.52 -0.48 -14.35
C ASP A 71 -4.09 -1.90 -14.59
N ASP A 72 -3.52 -2.92 -13.94
CA ASP A 72 -4.04 -4.28 -14.02
C ASP A 72 -5.47 -4.34 -13.43
N PRO A 73 -6.47 -4.88 -14.15
CA PRO A 73 -7.85 -4.95 -13.65
C PRO A 73 -8.00 -5.69 -12.32
N LEU A 74 -7.21 -6.75 -12.07
CA LEU A 74 -7.21 -7.48 -10.80
C LEU A 74 -6.72 -6.58 -9.67
N TYR A 75 -5.65 -5.82 -9.92
CA TYR A 75 -5.15 -4.85 -8.96
C TYR A 75 -6.15 -3.72 -8.71
N LEU A 76 -6.76 -3.16 -9.75
CA LEU A 76 -7.73 -2.07 -9.59
C LEU A 76 -8.94 -2.49 -8.76
N THR A 77 -9.46 -3.70 -8.98
CA THR A 77 -10.55 -4.27 -8.17
C THR A 77 -10.12 -4.48 -6.72
N THR A 78 -8.90 -5.01 -6.52
CA THR A 78 -8.31 -5.18 -5.19
C THR A 78 -8.13 -3.84 -4.48
N LYS A 79 -7.57 -2.84 -5.17
CA LYS A 79 -7.36 -1.47 -4.67
C LYS A 79 -8.68 -0.84 -4.23
N ALA A 80 -9.73 -0.98 -5.02
CA ALA A 80 -11.06 -0.47 -4.69
C ALA A 80 -11.62 -1.11 -3.41
N PHE A 81 -11.42 -2.42 -3.23
CA PHE A 81 -11.81 -3.11 -2.01
C PHE A 81 -11.01 -2.64 -0.78
N VAL A 82 -9.67 -2.59 -0.87
CA VAL A 82 -8.82 -2.28 0.29
C VAL A 82 -8.92 -0.82 0.75
N LEU A 83 -9.30 0.08 -0.16
CA LEU A 83 -9.59 1.50 0.11
C LEU A 83 -11.09 1.76 0.32
N SER A 84 -11.80 0.80 0.91
CA SER A 84 -13.23 0.94 1.23
C SER A 84 -13.53 0.43 2.64
N PRO A 85 -14.69 0.79 3.23
CA PRO A 85 -15.12 0.26 4.52
C PRO A 85 -15.29 -1.28 4.57
N GLN A 86 -15.16 -1.99 3.45
CA GLN A 86 -15.14 -3.45 3.42
C GLN A 86 -13.80 -4.01 3.91
N ASN A 87 -12.71 -3.23 3.87
CA ASN A 87 -11.48 -3.55 4.57
C ASN A 87 -11.64 -3.17 6.06
N PRO A 88 -11.51 -4.12 7.01
CA PRO A 88 -11.70 -3.85 8.44
C PRO A 88 -10.71 -2.83 9.02
N TYR A 89 -9.59 -2.57 8.34
CA TYR A 89 -8.59 -1.57 8.75
C TYR A 89 -8.63 -0.30 7.91
N TYR A 90 -9.60 -0.13 7.01
CA TYR A 90 -9.82 1.13 6.34
C TYR A 90 -10.73 2.02 7.21
N TYR A 91 -10.25 3.22 7.52
CA TYR A 91 -10.94 4.16 8.38
C TYR A 91 -11.22 5.46 7.64
N GLU A 92 -12.40 6.04 7.88
CA GLU A 92 -12.80 7.35 7.36
C GLU A 92 -13.04 8.33 8.50
N GLY A 93 -12.31 9.43 8.46
CA GLY A 93 -12.36 10.47 9.48
C GLY A 93 -12.45 11.87 8.90
N LYS A 94 -12.62 12.84 9.78
CA LYS A 94 -12.69 14.27 9.44
C LYS A 94 -11.37 14.81 8.91
N MET A 95 -10.25 14.25 9.35
CA MET A 95 -8.91 14.79 9.08
C MET A 95 -8.16 13.94 8.06
N LEU A 96 -8.33 12.62 8.09
CA LEU A 96 -7.81 11.71 7.08
C LEU A 96 -8.63 10.44 6.99
N SER A 97 -8.56 9.83 5.80
CA SER A 97 -9.04 8.48 5.53
C SER A 97 -7.91 7.65 4.95
N GLY A 98 -7.89 6.36 5.26
CA GLY A 98 -6.86 5.44 4.77
C GLY A 98 -6.79 4.15 5.55
N ILE A 99 -5.77 3.35 5.24
CA ILE A 99 -5.55 2.04 5.86
C ILE A 99 -4.73 2.20 7.15
N GLY A 100 -5.18 1.53 8.20
CA GLY A 100 -4.49 1.37 9.47
C GLY A 100 -3.84 -0.01 9.61
N SER A 101 -3.72 -0.48 10.84
CA SER A 101 -3.19 -1.80 11.14
C SER A 101 -3.76 -2.32 12.45
N GLU A 102 -3.86 -3.64 12.58
CA GLU A 102 -4.11 -4.32 13.87
C GLU A 102 -3.02 -3.99 14.91
N HIS A 103 -1.84 -3.55 14.46
CA HIS A 103 -0.73 -3.16 15.31
C HIS A 103 -0.97 -1.85 16.07
N THR A 104 -1.89 -1.00 15.59
CA THR A 104 -2.25 0.28 16.19
C THR A 104 -3.67 0.26 16.75
N PRO A 105 -4.03 1.20 17.64
CA PRO A 105 -5.42 1.33 18.07
C PRO A 105 -6.38 1.47 16.87
N PRO A 106 -7.63 1.01 16.98
CA PRO A 106 -8.65 1.24 15.96
C PRO A 106 -8.78 2.72 15.62
N GLU A 107 -9.18 3.03 14.39
CA GLU A 107 -9.37 4.40 13.87
C GLU A 107 -8.07 5.20 13.68
N TYR A 108 -6.91 4.54 13.70
CA TYR A 108 -5.63 5.14 13.35
C TYR A 108 -5.24 4.77 11.92
N VAL A 109 -5.02 5.77 11.09
CA VAL A 109 -4.56 5.64 9.71
C VAL A 109 -3.05 5.83 9.66
N TRP A 110 -2.36 5.01 8.89
CA TRP A 110 -0.90 5.11 8.80
C TRP A 110 -0.47 6.03 7.66
N PRO A 111 0.41 7.02 7.91
CA PRO A 111 1.02 7.84 6.88
C PRO A 111 1.70 7.04 5.75
N ILE A 112 2.26 5.87 6.05
CA ILE A 112 2.84 4.97 5.04
C ILE A 112 1.79 4.55 4.01
N ALA A 113 0.58 4.17 4.45
CA ALA A 113 -0.49 3.75 3.54
C ALA A 113 -1.00 4.90 2.67
N VAL A 114 -1.15 6.10 3.26
CA VAL A 114 -1.54 7.31 2.51
C VAL A 114 -0.47 7.67 1.47
N ALA A 115 0.81 7.61 1.84
CA ALA A 115 1.91 7.84 0.92
C ALA A 115 1.93 6.78 -0.20
N MET A 116 1.71 5.51 0.14
CA MET A 116 1.66 4.41 -0.82
C MET A 116 0.50 4.57 -1.80
N GLU A 117 -0.68 4.98 -1.34
CA GLU A 117 -1.83 5.29 -2.20
C GLU A 117 -1.47 6.36 -3.25
N GLY A 118 -0.71 7.38 -2.85
CA GLY A 118 -0.16 8.38 -3.78
C GLY A 118 0.86 7.79 -4.75
N LEU A 119 1.83 7.01 -4.26
CA LEU A 119 2.88 6.40 -5.10
C LEU A 119 2.29 5.51 -6.20
N VAL A 120 1.21 4.79 -5.91
CA VAL A 120 0.50 3.93 -6.88
C VAL A 120 -0.68 4.62 -7.59
N ALA A 121 -0.85 5.93 -7.42
CA ALA A 121 -1.82 6.71 -8.18
C ALA A 121 -1.30 7.01 -9.59
N THR A 122 -2.21 7.15 -10.55
CA THR A 122 -1.90 7.34 -11.97
C THR A 122 -2.01 8.81 -12.41
N THR A 123 -2.49 9.71 -11.54
CA THR A 123 -2.66 11.14 -11.86
C THR A 123 -1.80 12.01 -10.94
N ALA A 124 -1.29 13.12 -11.48
CA ALA A 124 -0.55 14.12 -10.70
C ALA A 124 -1.40 14.72 -9.56
N ALA A 125 -2.70 14.92 -9.85
CA ALA A 125 -3.64 15.49 -8.89
C ALA A 125 -3.80 14.57 -7.67
N ASP A 126 -3.96 13.27 -7.87
CA ASP A 126 -4.12 12.31 -6.78
C ASP A 126 -2.84 12.19 -5.95
N LYS A 127 -1.67 12.14 -6.59
CA LYS A 127 -0.37 12.13 -5.91
C LYS A 127 -0.19 13.36 -5.02
N MET A 128 -0.45 14.56 -5.58
CA MET A 128 -0.38 15.81 -4.85
C MET A 128 -1.38 15.85 -3.69
N ALA A 129 -2.62 15.37 -3.90
CA ALA A 129 -3.64 15.33 -2.85
C ALA A 129 -3.18 14.50 -1.65
N LYS A 130 -2.56 13.34 -1.88
CA LYS A 130 -2.02 12.49 -0.80
C LYS A 130 -0.82 13.14 -0.11
N LEU A 131 0.06 13.79 -0.87
CA LEU A 131 1.19 14.54 -0.30
C LEU A 131 0.72 15.66 0.63
N LEU A 132 -0.26 16.45 0.21
CA LEU A 132 -0.83 17.54 1.01
C LEU A 132 -1.56 17.03 2.25
N LEU A 133 -2.27 15.89 2.12
CA LEU A 133 -2.93 15.24 3.26
C LEU A 133 -1.92 14.87 4.35
N LEU A 134 -0.76 14.33 3.97
CA LEU A 134 0.31 13.99 4.91
C LEU A 134 0.87 15.23 5.63
N VAL A 135 1.08 16.33 4.90
CA VAL A 135 1.54 17.59 5.50
C VAL A 135 0.52 18.13 6.51
N ALA A 136 -0.77 18.01 6.21
CA ALA A 136 -1.85 18.50 7.06
C ALA A 136 -2.08 17.66 8.34
N THR A 137 -1.50 16.45 8.43
CA THR A 137 -1.80 15.46 9.48
C THR A 137 -0.60 15.08 10.34
N THR A 138 0.43 15.93 10.40
CA THR A 138 1.64 15.72 11.20
C THR A 138 1.49 15.99 12.71
N GLY A 139 0.29 16.34 13.18
CA GLY A 139 0.09 16.76 14.58
C GLY A 139 0.89 18.01 15.00
N GLY A 140 1.35 18.82 14.02
CA GLY A 140 2.20 19.99 14.25
C GLY A 140 3.68 19.68 14.44
N THR A 141 4.10 18.42 14.30
CA THR A 141 5.50 18.00 14.51
C THR A 141 6.39 18.19 13.27
N GLY A 142 5.78 18.31 12.09
CA GLY A 142 6.50 18.28 10.82
C GLY A 142 7.11 16.92 10.48
N GLN A 143 6.71 15.84 11.16
CA GLN A 143 7.14 14.46 10.92
C GLN A 143 5.95 13.59 10.55
N CYS A 144 6.21 12.48 9.83
CA CYS A 144 5.25 11.40 9.69
C CYS A 144 5.34 10.45 10.90
N HIS A 145 4.18 9.99 11.34
CA HIS A 145 4.01 9.08 12.47
C HIS A 145 3.72 7.65 11.98
N GLU A 146 3.56 6.71 12.91
CA GLU A 146 3.15 5.35 12.57
C GLU A 146 1.65 5.28 12.28
N GLY A 147 0.80 5.49 13.29
CA GLY A 147 -0.63 5.69 13.12
C GLY A 147 -1.03 7.09 13.57
N VAL A 148 -2.00 7.68 12.90
CA VAL A 148 -2.59 9.00 13.20
C VAL A 148 -4.10 8.82 13.33
N GLN A 149 -4.70 9.28 14.43
CA GLN A 149 -6.13 9.14 14.65
C GLN A 149 -6.91 9.92 13.57
N LYS A 150 -7.89 9.27 12.95
CA LYS A 150 -8.58 9.75 11.73
C LYS A 150 -9.30 11.11 11.85
N ASP A 151 -9.67 11.50 13.06
CA ASP A 151 -10.40 12.73 13.40
C ASP A 151 -9.55 13.77 14.15
N ASP A 152 -8.39 13.39 14.71
CA ASP A 152 -7.50 14.23 15.51
C ASP A 152 -6.02 13.86 15.30
N PRO A 153 -5.30 14.57 14.41
CA PRO A 153 -3.91 14.28 14.10
C PRO A 153 -2.91 14.56 15.23
N THR A 154 -3.35 15.17 16.33
CA THR A 154 -2.49 15.33 17.52
C THR A 154 -2.39 14.04 18.33
N GLN A 155 -3.26 13.07 18.05
CA GLN A 155 -3.20 11.72 18.58
C GLN A 155 -2.52 10.80 17.57
N TYR A 156 -1.30 10.38 17.87
CA TYR A 156 -0.50 9.55 17.00
C TYR A 156 0.41 8.59 17.76
N THR A 157 0.87 7.55 17.08
CA THR A 157 1.89 6.62 17.60
C THR A 157 3.25 6.87 16.95
N ARG A 158 4.33 6.65 17.71
CA ARG A 158 5.74 6.88 17.32
C ARG A 158 6.03 8.32 16.89
N THR A 159 6.54 9.09 17.83
CA THR A 159 7.06 10.46 17.60
C THR A 159 8.20 10.51 16.58
N TRP A 160 8.99 9.43 16.46
CA TRP A 160 10.05 9.30 15.46
C TRP A 160 9.92 7.96 14.72
N PHE A 161 9.60 8.05 13.44
CA PHE A 161 9.53 6.89 12.56
C PHE A 161 10.16 7.21 11.20
N SER A 162 11.46 6.98 11.11
CA SER A 162 12.24 7.32 9.90
C SER A 162 11.68 6.69 8.63
N TRP A 163 11.14 5.47 8.68
CA TRP A 163 10.59 4.83 7.50
C TRP A 163 9.36 5.60 6.96
N ALA A 164 8.41 5.97 7.82
CA ALA A 164 7.26 6.79 7.41
C ALA A 164 7.70 8.14 6.80
N ASN A 165 8.70 8.79 7.40
CA ASN A 165 9.29 10.00 6.83
C ASN A 165 9.87 9.77 5.43
N MET A 166 10.61 8.66 5.24
CA MET A 166 11.21 8.36 3.95
C MET A 166 10.17 7.99 2.89
N THR A 167 9.06 7.35 3.26
CA THR A 167 7.96 7.08 2.32
C THR A 167 7.26 8.38 1.89
N PHE A 168 7.08 9.34 2.80
CA PHE A 168 6.65 10.70 2.45
C PHE A 168 7.63 11.37 1.48
N CYS A 169 8.94 11.34 1.78
CA CYS A 169 9.97 11.89 0.89
C CYS A 169 9.92 11.25 -0.50
N GLN A 170 9.67 9.95 -0.57
CA GLN A 170 9.56 9.23 -1.83
C GLN A 170 8.37 9.72 -2.66
N LEU A 171 7.21 9.92 -2.05
CA LEU A 171 6.06 10.52 -2.73
C LEU A 171 6.34 11.97 -3.17
N ALA A 172 7.01 12.76 -2.33
CA ALA A 172 7.37 14.13 -2.67
C ALA A 172 8.28 14.20 -3.91
N LEU A 173 9.29 13.32 -3.99
CA LEU A 173 10.18 13.23 -5.13
C LEU A 173 9.45 12.77 -6.41
N ASP A 174 8.53 11.81 -6.28
CA ASP A 174 7.70 11.34 -7.39
C ASP A 174 6.78 12.45 -7.95
N VAL A 175 6.18 13.25 -7.06
CA VAL A 175 5.40 14.45 -7.44
C VAL A 175 6.26 15.47 -8.19
N ILE A 176 7.45 15.77 -7.69
CA ILE A 176 8.37 16.72 -8.35
C ILE A 176 8.75 16.22 -9.74
N GLN A 177 9.12 14.94 -9.85
CA GLN A 177 9.50 14.35 -11.14
C GLN A 177 8.35 14.41 -12.15
N GLN A 178 7.11 14.19 -11.71
CA GLN A 178 5.94 14.30 -12.59
C GLN A 178 5.70 15.74 -13.06
N GLN A 179 5.82 16.73 -12.17
CA GLN A 179 5.70 18.14 -12.53
C GLN A 179 6.76 18.59 -13.54
N GLU A 180 8.00 18.13 -13.39
CA GLU A 180 9.07 18.42 -14.35
C GLU A 180 8.75 17.84 -15.74
N GLN A 181 8.22 16.62 -15.81
CA GLN A 181 7.83 16.00 -17.08
C GLN A 181 6.67 16.72 -17.76
N GLU A 182 5.73 17.26 -17.00
CA GLU A 182 4.60 18.05 -17.52
C GLU A 182 5.05 19.44 -18.01
N GLY A 183 5.98 20.09 -17.31
CA GLY A 183 6.54 21.39 -17.71
C GLY A 183 7.52 21.34 -18.89
N LEU A 184 8.00 20.15 -19.25
CA LEU A 184 8.84 19.89 -20.44
C LEU A 184 8.02 19.61 -21.72
N ARG A 185 6.69 19.48 -21.62
CA ARG A 185 5.77 19.26 -22.75
C ARG A 185 5.14 20.57 -23.22
#